data_AF-A0A963I8B2-F1
#
_entry.id   AF-A0A963I8B2-F1
#
_cell.length_a   1.000
_cell.length_b   1.000
_cell.length_c   1.000
_cell.angle_alpha   90.00
_cell.angle_beta   90.00
_cell.angle_gamma   90.00
#
_symmetry.space_group_name_H-M   'P 1'
#
loop_
_entity.id
_entity.type
_entity.pdbx_description
1 polymer ?
#
loop_
_entity_poly.entity_id
_entity_poly.type
_entity_poly.pdbx_seq_one_letter_code
_entity_poly.pdbx_strand_id
1 'polypeptide(L)'
;NQQAKVAAAAILRLLAGEAPNPAPVVVNTCYSFVDPTHAIHVASVHQFDAQQQTFMPVDGAGGLSPEANTLEAQTALAWAKNIWGDMLA
;
A
#
# COMPACT_ATOMS: atom_id res chain seq x y z
N ASN A 1 6.14 -0.46 4.24
CA ASN A 1 5.93 0.99 4.03
C ASN A 1 4.67 1.51 4.75
N GLN A 2 3.44 1.25 4.25
CA GLN A 2 2.22 1.87 4.79
C GLN A 2 1.97 1.62 6.29
N GLN A 3 2.05 0.38 6.75
CA GLN A 3 1.89 0.06 8.18
C GLN A 3 2.94 0.77 9.06
N ALA A 4 4.18 0.93 8.56
CA ALA A 4 5.21 1.64 9.29
C ALA A 4 4.86 3.14 9.45
N LYS A 5 4.27 3.75 8.41
CA LYS A 5 3.76 5.14 8.49
C LYS A 5 2.61 5.27 9.49
N VAL A 6 1.69 4.31 9.52
CA VAL A 6 0.61 4.26 10.53
C VAL A 6 1.19 4.14 11.95
N ALA A 7 2.16 3.24 12.15
CA ALA A 7 2.82 3.06 13.45
C ALA A 7 3.58 4.32 13.89
N ALA A 8 4.36 4.92 13.01
CA ALA A 8 5.09 6.15 13.29
C ALA A 8 4.14 7.30 13.69
N ALA A 9 3.03 7.48 12.95
CA ALA A 9 2.02 8.48 13.30
C ALA A 9 1.36 8.20 14.65
N ALA A 10 1.04 6.94 14.96
CA ALA A 10 0.47 6.56 16.24
C ALA A 10 1.42 6.85 17.41
N ILE A 11 2.71 6.51 17.28
CA ILE A 11 3.74 6.80 18.28
C ILE A 11 3.83 8.30 18.54
N LEU A 12 3.90 9.12 17.48
CA LEU A 12 3.98 10.58 17.63
C LEU A 12 2.76 11.16 18.36
N ARG A 13 1.56 10.67 18.05
CA ARG A 13 0.32 11.10 18.72
C ARG A 13 0.33 10.74 20.20
N LEU A 14 0.74 9.51 20.53
CA LEU A 14 0.84 9.07 21.93
C LEU A 14 1.86 9.90 22.71
N LEU A 15 3.01 10.24 22.11
CA LEU A 15 4.00 11.11 22.73
C LEU A 15 3.48 12.54 22.94
N ALA A 16 2.55 13.01 22.11
CA ALA A 16 1.86 14.29 22.27
C ALA A 16 0.67 14.24 23.25
N GLY A 17 0.39 13.09 23.88
CA GLY A 17 -0.77 12.91 24.74
C GLY A 17 -2.10 12.82 23.99
N GLU A 18 -2.05 12.58 22.68
CA GLU A 18 -3.23 12.40 21.82
C GLU A 18 -3.52 10.90 21.58
N ALA A 19 -4.79 10.58 21.30
CA ALA A 19 -5.17 9.25 20.87
C ALA A 19 -4.67 8.96 19.43
N PRO A 20 -4.19 7.74 19.11
CA PRO A 20 -3.92 7.31 17.73
C PRO A 20 -5.15 7.44 16.84
N ASN A 21 -4.95 7.50 15.52
CA ASN A 21 -6.06 7.43 14.57
C ASN A 21 -6.81 6.09 14.79
N PRO A 22 -8.11 6.10 15.15
CA PRO A 22 -8.86 4.87 15.39
C PRO A 22 -9.26 4.14 14.09
N ALA A 23 -9.14 4.80 12.95
CA ALA A 23 -9.57 4.29 11.65
C ALA A 23 -8.50 4.55 10.57
N PRO A 24 -7.26 4.04 10.72
CA PRO A 24 -6.23 4.21 9.71
C PRO A 24 -6.60 3.49 8.41
N VAL A 25 -6.17 4.07 7.29
CA VAL A 25 -6.25 3.49 5.95
C VAL A 25 -4.85 3.13 5.48
N VAL A 26 -4.70 1.95 4.88
CA VAL A 26 -3.47 1.53 4.22
C VAL A 26 -3.75 1.08 2.80
N VAL A 27 -2.77 1.23 1.94
CA VAL A 27 -2.84 0.78 0.54
C VAL A 27 -1.74 -0.22 0.24
N ASN A 28 -2.01 -1.13 -0.68
CA ASN A 28 -1.03 -2.09 -1.16
C ASN A 28 -1.07 -2.16 -2.68
N THR A 29 0.09 -2.30 -3.30
CA THR A 29 0.20 -2.69 -4.69
C THR A 29 1.41 -3.59 -4.84
N CYS A 30 1.20 -4.78 -5.40
CA CYS A 30 2.27 -5.71 -5.76
C CYS A 30 2.34 -5.78 -7.28
N TYR A 31 3.52 -5.55 -7.84
CA TYR A 31 3.80 -5.74 -9.26
C TYR A 31 4.57 -7.05 -9.49
N SER A 32 4.25 -7.74 -10.57
CA SER A 32 4.90 -8.99 -10.97
C SER A 32 5.25 -8.94 -12.46
N PHE A 33 6.54 -9.05 -12.78
CA PHE A 33 7.00 -9.23 -14.15
C PHE A 33 6.74 -10.67 -14.60
N VAL A 34 6.03 -10.84 -15.72
CA VAL A 34 5.78 -12.17 -16.30
C VAL A 34 6.82 -12.53 -17.36
N ASP A 35 7.44 -11.50 -17.95
CA ASP A 35 8.62 -11.58 -18.82
C ASP A 35 9.43 -10.27 -18.65
N PRO A 36 10.58 -10.09 -19.34
CA PRO A 36 11.42 -8.89 -19.17
C PRO A 36 10.77 -7.55 -19.52
N THR A 37 9.64 -7.57 -20.23
CA THR A 37 8.97 -6.39 -20.80
C THR A 37 7.51 -6.23 -20.40
N HIS A 38 6.85 -7.28 -19.89
CA HIS A 38 5.44 -7.25 -19.46
C HIS A 38 5.32 -7.53 -17.97
N ALA A 39 4.43 -6.79 -17.30
CA ALA A 39 4.08 -7.02 -15.90
C ALA A 39 2.57 -6.96 -15.69
N ILE A 40 2.14 -7.38 -14.50
CA ILE A 40 0.80 -7.21 -13.95
C ILE A 40 0.91 -6.61 -12.55
N HIS A 41 -0.18 -6.08 -12.03
CA HIS A 41 -0.31 -5.69 -10.63
C HIS A 41 -1.55 -6.31 -9.98
N VAL A 42 -1.51 -6.33 -8.64
CA VAL A 42 -2.68 -6.41 -7.78
C VAL A 42 -2.61 -5.28 -6.77
N ALA A 43 -3.69 -4.51 -6.65
CA ALA A 43 -3.81 -3.36 -5.76
C ALA A 43 -5.01 -3.50 -4.83
N SER A 44 -4.91 -2.93 -3.64
CA SER A 44 -5.98 -2.93 -2.65
C SER A 44 -5.88 -1.75 -1.69
N VAL A 45 -7.04 -1.28 -1.24
CA VAL A 45 -7.18 -0.29 -0.17
C VAL A 45 -7.81 -1.00 1.02
N HIS A 46 -7.25 -0.81 2.21
CA HIS A 46 -7.79 -1.40 3.42
C HIS A 46 -8.05 -0.35 4.49
N GLN A 47 -9.23 -0.44 5.09
CA GLN A 47 -9.66 0.35 6.23
C GLN A 47 -9.56 -0.52 7.48
N PHE A 48 -9.00 0.00 8.57
CA PHE A 48 -9.05 -0.71 9.84
C PHE A 48 -10.49 -0.79 10.35
N ASP A 49 -10.94 -2.00 10.68
CA ASP A 49 -12.22 -2.30 11.28
C ASP A 49 -12.03 -2.60 12.78
N ALA A 50 -12.65 -1.79 13.64
CA ALA A 50 -12.50 -1.92 15.08
C ALA A 50 -13.23 -3.14 15.67
N GLN A 51 -14.28 -3.63 15.01
CA GLN A 51 -15.06 -4.79 15.50
C GLN A 51 -14.32 -6.09 15.20
N GLN A 52 -13.73 -6.21 14.01
CA GLN A 52 -12.94 -7.36 13.58
C GLN A 52 -11.47 -7.25 13.99
N GLN A 53 -11.06 -6.10 14.52
CA GLN A 53 -9.70 -5.80 14.98
C GLN A 53 -8.64 -6.05 13.90
N THR A 54 -8.97 -5.78 12.64
CA THR A 54 -8.08 -6.02 11.50
C THR A 54 -8.34 -5.03 10.36
N PHE A 55 -7.42 -5.00 9.40
CA PHE A 55 -7.59 -4.22 8.17
C PHE A 55 -8.45 -5.02 7.18
N MET A 56 -9.61 -4.48 6.85
CA MET A 56 -10.53 -5.06 5.89
C MET A 56 -10.40 -4.35 4.53
N PRO A 57 -10.49 -5.09 3.41
CA PRO A 57 -10.51 -4.46 2.09
C PRO A 57 -11.74 -3.54 1.98
N VAL A 58 -11.56 -2.39 1.36
CA VAL A 58 -12.67 -1.48 1.05
C VAL A 58 -13.39 -1.99 -0.20
N ASP A 59 -14.69 -2.24 -0.08
CA ASP A 59 -15.51 -2.77 -1.18
C ASP A 59 -15.41 -1.88 -2.43
N GLY A 60 -15.13 -2.53 -3.57
CA GLY A 60 -14.97 -1.85 -4.87
C GLY A 60 -13.64 -1.11 -5.07
N ALA A 61 -12.75 -1.08 -4.08
CA ALA A 61 -11.42 -0.49 -4.23
C ALA A 61 -10.36 -1.52 -4.64
N GLY A 62 -9.36 -1.08 -5.40
CA GLY A 62 -8.26 -1.92 -5.87
C GLY A 62 -8.58 -2.67 -7.17
N GLY A 63 -7.97 -3.83 -7.35
CA GLY A 63 -8.14 -4.66 -8.54
C GLY A 63 -6.85 -5.33 -8.99
N LEU A 64 -6.94 -6.06 -10.10
CA LEU A 64 -5.80 -6.63 -10.80
C LEU A 64 -5.77 -6.12 -12.24
N SER A 65 -4.59 -6.11 -12.85
CA SER A 65 -4.47 -5.85 -14.28
C SER A 65 -5.33 -6.83 -15.09
N PRO A 66 -6.03 -6.37 -16.14
CA PRO A 66 -6.79 -7.27 -17.01
C PRO A 66 -5.88 -8.22 -17.80
N GLU A 67 -4.66 -7.79 -18.10
CA GLU A 67 -3.63 -8.56 -18.81
C GLU A 67 -2.23 -8.03 -18.48
N ALA A 68 -1.21 -8.82 -18.80
CA ALA A 68 0.17 -8.38 -18.71
C ALA A 68 0.51 -7.43 -19.87
N ASN A 69 1.08 -6.27 -19.56
CA ASN A 69 1.44 -5.28 -20.58
C ASN A 69 2.71 -4.50 -20.23
N THR A 70 3.24 -3.75 -21.19
CA THR A 70 4.47 -2.98 -21.05
C THR A 70 4.32 -1.72 -20.18
N LEU A 71 3.12 -1.17 -20.09
CA LEU A 71 2.82 -0.01 -19.24
C LEU A 71 2.89 -0.39 -17.75
N GLU A 72 2.37 -1.57 -17.39
CA GLU A 72 2.51 -2.14 -16.04
C GLU A 72 3.98 -2.34 -15.69
N ALA A 73 4.81 -2.81 -16.63
CA ALA A 73 6.25 -2.99 -16.40
C ALA A 73 6.96 -1.66 -16.13
N GLN A 74 6.65 -0.61 -16.89
CA GLN A 74 7.18 0.74 -16.66
C GLN A 74 6.73 1.27 -15.29
N THR A 75 5.46 1.06 -14.93
CA THR A 75 4.89 1.50 -13.66
C THR A 75 5.51 0.74 -12.48
N ALA A 76 5.76 -0.56 -12.62
CA ALA A 76 6.42 -1.39 -11.61
C ALA A 76 7.84 -0.89 -11.29
N LEU A 77 8.62 -0.51 -12.31
CA LEU A 77 9.96 0.05 -12.12
C LEU A 77 9.90 1.43 -11.46
N ALA A 78 8.94 2.27 -11.84
CA ALA A 78 8.73 3.56 -11.20
C ALA A 78 8.34 3.40 -9.72
N TRP A 79 7.43 2.48 -9.42
CA TRP A 79 7.05 2.11 -8.06
C TRP A 79 8.25 1.66 -7.24
N ALA A 80 9.09 0.76 -7.78
CA ALA A 80 10.27 0.25 -7.09
C ALA A 80 11.25 1.37 -6.72
N LYS A 81 11.59 2.25 -7.69
CA LYS A 81 12.46 3.40 -7.45
C LYS A 81 11.90 4.33 -6.38
N ASN A 82 10.60 4.62 -6.46
CA ASN A 82 9.94 5.55 -5.55
C ASN A 82 9.84 4.97 -4.12
N ILE A 83 9.47 3.70 -3.97
CA ILE A 83 9.36 3.09 -2.64
C ILE A 83 10.73 2.90 -1.98
N TRP A 84 11.79 2.64 -2.75
CA TRP A 84 13.15 2.65 -2.20
C TRP A 84 13.56 4.05 -1.78
N GLY A 85 13.27 5.08 -2.58
CA GLY A 85 13.53 6.47 -2.19
C GLY A 85 12.79 6.86 -0.90
N ASP A 86 11.53 6.48 -0.76
CA ASP A 86 10.71 6.77 0.42
C ASP A 86 11.17 6.01 1.69
N MET A 87 11.83 4.86 1.54
CA MET A 87 12.25 4.02 2.68
C MET A 87 13.73 4.16 3.05
N LEU A 88 14.61 4.47 2.10
CA LEU A 88 16.06 4.30 2.24
C LEU A 88 16.89 5.56 1.96
N ALA A 89 16.29 6.65 1.45
CA ALA A 89 17.01 7.89 1.13
C ALA A 89 17.08 8.87 2.30
#